data_AF-D7BGG5-F1
#
_entry.id   AF-D7BGG5-F1
#
_cell.length_a   1.000
_cell.length_b   1.000
_cell.length_c   1.000
_cell.angle_alpha   90.00
_cell.angle_beta   90.00
_cell.angle_gamma   90.00
#
_symmetry.space_group_name_H-M   'P 1'
#
loop_
_entity.id
_entity.type
_entity.pdbx_description
1 polymer ?
#
loop_
_entity_poly.entity_id
_entity_poly.type
_entity_poly.pdbx_seq_one_letter_code
_entity_poly.pdbx_strand_id
1 'polypeptide(L)'
;MAGNLERWRAEHTAKYLWWVAHGVRGWQSDRISYAPETDRLAARPKQPGYLVIQVMALPEIGIDRHTLRLWRSDYQALLDRTDPAIKDEWAAFLHRARWSSLWYFDARNRRIRPGNEHRGLTAWTLELGRLAEVLPGGKPATQQNI
;
A
#
# COMPACT_ATOMS: atom_id res chain seq x y z
N MET A 1 -6.17 -17.70 -9.45
CA MET A 1 -5.35 -17.47 -8.24
C MET A 1 -4.69 -16.08 -8.22
N ALA A 2 -4.06 -15.63 -9.31
CA ALA A 2 -3.39 -14.31 -9.39
C ALA A 2 -4.25 -13.13 -8.89
N GLY A 3 -5.53 -13.08 -9.27
CA GLY A 3 -6.43 -12.00 -8.85
C GLY A 3 -6.71 -11.91 -7.34
N ASN A 4 -6.66 -13.03 -6.59
CA ASN A 4 -6.86 -12.96 -5.12
C ASN A 4 -5.62 -12.37 -4.42
N LEU A 5 -4.43 -12.77 -4.85
CA LEU A 5 -3.17 -12.26 -4.30
C LEU A 5 -3.05 -10.74 -4.54
N GLU A 6 -3.31 -10.27 -5.76
CA GLU A 6 -3.29 -8.84 -6.09
C GLU A 6 -4.24 -8.04 -5.21
N ARG A 7 -5.48 -8.51 -5.04
CA ARG A 7 -6.47 -7.85 -4.18
C ARG A 7 -6.05 -7.81 -2.71
N TRP A 8 -5.44 -8.89 -2.23
CA TRP A 8 -4.96 -8.97 -0.85
C TRP A 8 -3.77 -8.05 -0.58
N ARG A 9 -2.88 -7.91 -1.57
CA ARG A 9 -1.79 -6.91 -1.54
C ARG A 9 -2.33 -5.50 -1.58
N ALA A 10 -3.33 -5.23 -2.42
CA ALA A 10 -3.99 -3.92 -2.50
C ALA A 10 -4.60 -3.50 -1.15
N GLU A 11 -5.33 -4.41 -0.47
CA GLU A 11 -5.88 -4.16 0.88
C GLU A 11 -4.80 -3.76 1.87
N HIS A 12 -3.71 -4.53 1.96
CA HIS A 12 -2.64 -4.26 2.91
C HIS A 12 -1.89 -2.97 2.58
N THR A 13 -1.68 -2.69 1.29
CA THR A 13 -1.06 -1.46 0.83
C THR A 13 -1.90 -0.24 1.21
N ALA A 14 -3.22 -0.31 0.95
CA ALA A 14 -4.14 0.75 1.32
C ALA A 14 -4.20 0.96 2.85
N LYS A 15 -4.20 -0.13 3.63
CA LYS A 15 -4.19 -0.10 5.08
C LYS A 15 -2.94 0.56 5.65
N TYR A 16 -1.78 0.26 5.09
CA TYR A 16 -0.53 0.86 5.54
C TYR A 16 -0.47 2.34 5.20
N LEU A 17 -1.01 2.78 4.06
CA LEU A 17 -1.13 4.20 3.73
C LEU A 17 -2.12 4.93 4.65
N TRP A 18 -3.23 4.28 5.03
CA TRP A 18 -4.13 4.80 6.06
C TRP A 18 -3.41 4.96 7.40
N TRP A 19 -2.61 3.97 7.82
CA TRP A 19 -1.76 4.12 9.01
C TRP A 19 -0.74 5.25 8.90
N VAL A 20 -0.20 5.50 7.71
CA VAL A 20 0.69 6.66 7.48
C VAL A 20 -0.07 7.98 7.62
N ALA A 21 -1.26 8.09 7.05
CA ALA A 21 -2.10 9.30 7.17
C ALA A 21 -2.49 9.59 8.63
N HIS A 22 -2.68 8.54 9.44
CA HIS A 22 -3.00 8.64 10.86
C HIS A 22 -1.76 8.70 11.78
N GLY A 23 -0.54 8.77 11.24
CA GLY A 23 0.70 8.86 12.03
C GLY A 23 1.09 7.59 12.78
N VAL A 24 0.43 6.46 12.53
CA VAL A 24 0.73 5.14 13.13
C VAL A 24 1.96 4.50 12.48
N ARG A 25 2.21 4.82 11.21
CA ARG A 25 3.40 4.42 10.45
C ARG A 25 4.02 5.63 9.79
N GLY A 26 5.31 5.54 9.46
CA GLY A 26 6.02 6.56 8.72
C GLY A 26 6.73 5.99 7.51
N TRP A 27 6.97 6.83 6.51
CA TRP A 27 7.89 6.52 5.42
C TRP A 27 9.29 6.33 5.99
N GLN A 28 9.95 5.23 5.63
CA GLN A 28 11.37 5.02 5.90
C GLN A 28 12.21 5.85 4.91
N SER A 29 13.41 6.24 5.33
CA SER A 29 14.41 6.84 4.45
C SER A 29 15.43 5.79 4.04
N ASP A 30 15.73 5.70 2.75
CA ASP A 30 16.87 4.91 2.32
C ASP A 30 18.16 5.71 2.57
N ARG A 31 18.86 5.39 3.65
CA ARG A 31 20.17 6.00 3.97
C ARG A 31 21.32 5.42 3.15
N ILE A 32 21.07 4.36 2.35
CA ILE A 32 22.10 3.56 1.68
C ILE A 32 22.12 3.81 0.16
N SER A 33 21.01 4.24 -0.45
CA SER A 33 20.96 4.52 -1.91
C SER A 33 21.34 5.95 -2.26
N TYR A 34 22.51 6.11 -2.89
CA TYR A 34 23.09 7.34 -3.42
C TYR A 34 22.45 7.76 -4.77
N ALA A 35 21.13 7.97 -4.80
CA ALA A 35 20.46 8.56 -5.95
C ALA A 35 19.47 9.63 -5.48
N PRO A 36 19.80 10.94 -5.57
CA PRO A 36 18.87 12.00 -5.21
C PRO A 36 17.72 12.06 -6.23
N GLU A 37 16.49 11.87 -5.76
CA GLU A 37 15.30 12.24 -6.53
C GLU A 37 15.24 13.76 -6.61
N THR A 38 15.32 14.32 -7.82
CA THR A 38 15.37 15.78 -8.03
C THR A 38 13.96 16.30 -8.27
N ASP A 39 13.43 17.08 -7.32
CA ASP A 39 12.19 17.83 -7.49
C ASP A 39 12.48 19.10 -8.29
N ARG A 40 11.78 19.31 -9.42
CA ARG A 40 12.05 20.41 -10.35
C ARG A 40 11.62 21.80 -9.85
N LEU A 41 11.06 21.91 -8.65
CA LEU A 41 10.57 23.19 -8.10
C LEU A 41 11.20 23.63 -6.77
N ALA A 42 11.99 22.78 -6.10
CA ALA A 42 12.76 23.18 -4.92
C ALA A 42 14.05 22.36 -4.85
N ALA A 43 15.20 23.02 -4.96
CA ALA A 43 16.55 22.41 -4.99
C ALA A 43 16.99 21.82 -3.64
N ARG A 44 16.18 20.96 -3.03
CA ARG A 44 16.57 20.15 -1.87
C ARG A 44 16.39 18.67 -2.24
N PRO A 45 17.46 17.87 -2.33
CA PRO A 45 17.33 16.45 -2.62
C PRO A 45 16.48 15.80 -1.54
N LYS A 46 15.29 15.33 -1.92
CA LYS A 46 14.42 14.58 -1.02
C LYS A 46 14.96 13.16 -1.04
N GLN A 47 15.43 12.68 0.11
CA GLN A 47 15.87 11.29 0.21
C GLN A 47 14.72 10.37 -0.23
N PRO A 48 15.00 9.35 -1.06
CA PRO A 48 13.97 8.44 -1.52
C PRO A 48 13.35 7.75 -0.30
N GLY A 49 12.05 7.98 -0.15
CA GLY A 49 11.25 7.43 0.93
C GLY A 49 10.57 6.15 0.48
N TYR A 50 10.46 5.16 1.35
CA TYR A 50 9.72 3.94 1.07
C TYR A 50 8.85 3.51 2.24
N LEU A 51 7.88 2.64 1.97
CA LEU A 51 6.98 2.07 2.95
C LEU A 51 7.05 0.55 2.89
N VAL A 52 7.50 -0.06 3.97
CA VAL A 52 7.47 -1.51 4.16
C VAL A 52 6.07 -1.95 4.60
N ILE A 53 5.47 -2.86 3.84
CA ILE A 53 4.11 -3.36 4.03
C ILE A 53 4.18 -4.86 4.31
N GLN A 54 3.71 -5.30 5.48
CA GLN A 54 3.56 -6.74 5.73
C GLN A 54 2.20 -7.21 5.23
N VAL A 55 2.21 -8.15 4.28
CA VAL A 55 1.03 -8.85 3.79
C VAL A 55 0.83 -10.10 4.65
N MET A 56 -0.29 -10.16 5.36
CA MET A 56 -0.58 -11.29 6.23
C MET A 56 -0.91 -12.54 5.42
N ALA A 57 -0.53 -13.71 5.95
CA ALA A 57 -0.90 -14.99 5.35
C ALA A 57 -2.42 -15.15 5.30
N LEU A 58 -2.90 -15.81 4.27
CA LEU A 58 -4.27 -16.28 4.14
C LEU A 58 -4.24 -17.72 3.57
N PRO A 59 -3.94 -18.71 4.44
CA PRO A 59 -3.72 -20.11 4.03
C PRO A 59 -4.91 -20.73 3.30
N GLU A 60 -6.13 -20.29 3.60
CA GLU A 60 -7.39 -20.76 3.01
C GLU A 60 -7.44 -20.60 1.49
N ILE A 61 -6.61 -19.73 0.92
CA ILE A 61 -6.47 -19.56 -0.53
C ILE A 61 -5.01 -19.61 -0.99
N GLY A 62 -4.12 -20.17 -0.18
CA GLY A 62 -2.71 -20.40 -0.53
C GLY A 62 -1.89 -19.11 -0.64
N ILE A 63 -2.21 -18.09 0.14
CA ILE A 63 -1.39 -16.86 0.20
C ILE A 63 -0.47 -16.95 1.43
N ASP A 64 0.82 -17.03 1.20
CA ASP A 64 1.83 -16.99 2.26
C ASP A 64 2.06 -15.55 2.75
N ARG A 65 2.53 -15.43 3.99
CA ARG A 65 2.99 -14.14 4.52
C ARG A 65 4.21 -13.67 3.72
N HIS A 66 4.21 -12.40 3.31
CA HIS A 66 5.35 -11.79 2.63
C HIS A 66 5.36 -10.28 2.85
N THR A 67 6.43 -9.64 2.40
CA THR A 67 6.65 -8.20 2.58
C THR A 67 6.68 -7.51 1.22
N LEU A 68 6.04 -6.35 1.14
CA LEU A 68 6.13 -5.45 0.00
C LEU A 68 6.90 -4.18 0.38
N ARG A 69 7.45 -3.50 -0.63
CA ARG A 69 8.00 -2.15 -0.55
C ARG A 69 7.24 -1.27 -1.55
N LEU A 70 6.68 -0.17 -1.07
CA LEU A 70 6.13 0.89 -1.91
C LEU A 70 7.05 2.11 -1.84
N TRP A 71 7.54 2.60 -2.98
CA TRP A 71 8.28 3.86 -3.03
C TRP A 71 7.32 5.05 -2.93
N ARG A 72 7.77 6.09 -2.22
CA ARG A 72 7.00 7.33 -2.06
C ARG A 72 6.82 8.05 -3.39
N SER A 73 7.85 8.03 -4.23
CA SER A 73 7.84 8.60 -5.58
C SER A 73 6.84 7.89 -6.48
N ASP A 74 6.82 6.56 -6.50
CA ASP A 74 5.82 5.79 -7.26
C ASP A 74 4.39 6.07 -6.81
N TYR A 75 4.16 6.14 -5.49
CA TYR A 75 2.87 6.53 -4.93
C TYR A 75 2.45 7.94 -5.37
N GLN A 76 3.37 8.91 -5.29
CA GLN A 76 3.09 10.29 -5.70
C GLN A 76 2.84 10.39 -7.20
N ALA A 77 3.65 9.72 -8.03
CA ALA A 77 3.48 9.70 -9.48
C ALA A 77 2.14 9.06 -9.89
N LEU A 78 1.71 8.00 -9.19
CA LEU A 78 0.38 7.43 -9.38
C LEU A 78 -0.71 8.42 -9.01
N LEU A 79 -0.59 9.08 -7.85
CA LEU A 79 -1.52 10.14 -7.48
C LEU A 79 -1.56 11.18 -8.58
N ASP A 80 -0.46 11.80 -8.97
CA ASP A 80 -0.42 12.93 -9.91
C ASP A 80 -1.18 12.65 -11.22
N ARG A 81 -1.07 11.44 -11.77
CA ARG A 81 -1.78 11.02 -13.00
C ARG A 81 -3.22 10.51 -12.80
N THR A 82 -3.67 10.33 -11.56
CA THR A 82 -5.02 9.84 -11.23
C THR A 82 -6.07 10.93 -11.41
N ASP A 83 -7.28 10.54 -11.81
CA ASP A 83 -8.46 11.40 -11.89
C ASP A 83 -8.70 12.16 -10.57
N PRO A 84 -8.94 13.48 -10.60
CA PRO A 84 -9.22 14.28 -9.40
C PRO A 84 -10.31 13.70 -8.49
N ALA A 85 -11.40 13.14 -9.04
CA ALA A 85 -12.48 12.57 -8.25
C ALA A 85 -12.00 11.36 -7.42
N ILE A 86 -11.12 10.52 -7.98
CA ILE A 86 -10.53 9.38 -7.26
C ILE A 86 -9.51 9.86 -6.24
N LYS A 87 -8.75 10.93 -6.52
CA LYS A 87 -7.86 11.56 -5.53
C LYS A 87 -8.64 12.06 -4.32
N ASP A 88 -9.77 12.73 -4.55
CA ASP A 88 -10.62 13.26 -3.49
C ASP A 88 -11.28 12.13 -2.68
N GLU A 89 -11.78 11.09 -3.35
CA GLU A 89 -12.32 9.89 -2.67
C GLU A 89 -11.22 9.21 -1.83
N TRP A 90 -10.01 9.09 -2.37
CA TRP A 90 -8.88 8.50 -1.66
C TRP A 90 -8.43 9.34 -0.46
N ALA A 91 -8.35 10.66 -0.62
CA ALA A 91 -8.03 11.57 0.47
C ALA A 91 -9.10 11.49 1.57
N ALA A 92 -10.38 11.48 1.21
CA ALA A 92 -11.47 11.31 2.17
C ALA A 92 -11.38 9.95 2.89
N PHE A 93 -11.07 8.88 2.16
CA PHE A 93 -10.85 7.54 2.74
C PHE A 93 -9.70 7.54 3.75
N LEU A 94 -8.56 8.16 3.41
CA LEU A 94 -7.37 8.21 4.27
C LEU A 94 -7.59 8.97 5.59
N HIS A 95 -8.54 9.90 5.63
CA HIS A 95 -8.85 10.69 6.83
C HIS A 95 -10.01 10.11 7.67
N ARG A 96 -10.57 8.95 7.29
CA ARG A 96 -11.61 8.30 8.09
C ARG A 96 -11.06 7.88 9.45
N ALA A 97 -11.81 8.21 10.50
CA ALA A 97 -11.43 7.88 11.89
C ALA A 97 -11.21 6.38 12.15
N ARG A 98 -11.83 5.50 11.36
CA ARG A 98 -11.71 4.04 11.47
C ARG A 98 -11.40 3.44 10.11
N TRP A 99 -10.57 2.40 10.13
CA TRP A 99 -10.30 1.58 8.95
C TRP A 99 -11.58 0.91 8.43
N SER A 100 -11.81 1.02 7.13
CA SER A 100 -12.84 0.30 6.38
C SER A 100 -12.18 -0.49 5.25
N SER A 101 -12.35 -1.81 5.23
CA SER A 101 -11.72 -2.68 4.23
C SER A 101 -12.21 -2.39 2.81
N LEU A 102 -11.27 -2.26 1.88
CA LEU A 102 -11.56 -2.11 0.45
C LEU A 102 -11.66 -3.48 -0.23
N TRP A 103 -10.91 -4.47 0.27
CA TRP A 103 -10.99 -5.85 -0.14
C TRP A 103 -11.08 -6.77 1.08
N TYR A 104 -12.01 -7.72 1.05
CA TYR A 104 -12.21 -8.64 2.16
C TYR A 104 -12.24 -10.10 1.68
N PHE A 105 -11.90 -11.03 2.57
CA PHE A 105 -11.98 -12.45 2.31
C PHE A 105 -13.40 -12.97 2.50
N ASP A 106 -13.99 -13.48 1.42
CA ASP A 106 -15.26 -14.22 1.44
C ASP A 106 -14.95 -15.70 1.65
N ALA A 107 -15.01 -16.14 2.90
CA ALA A 107 -14.70 -17.52 3.29
C ALA A 107 -15.61 -18.55 2.62
N ARG A 108 -16.89 -18.22 2.41
CA ARG A 108 -17.87 -19.10 1.77
C ARG A 108 -17.48 -19.41 0.32
N ASN A 109 -16.99 -18.42 -0.41
CA ASN A 109 -16.59 -18.57 -1.81
C ASN A 109 -15.07 -18.68 -2.02
N ARG A 110 -14.30 -18.75 -0.92
CA ARG A 110 -12.83 -18.80 -0.89
C ARG A 110 -12.18 -17.81 -1.86
N ARG A 111 -12.59 -16.54 -1.81
CA ARG A 111 -12.10 -15.49 -2.71
C ARG A 111 -12.06 -14.12 -2.06
N ILE A 112 -11.19 -13.24 -2.58
CA ILE A 112 -11.14 -11.84 -2.16
C ILE A 112 -12.14 -11.03 -2.99
N ARG A 113 -13.00 -10.26 -2.32
CA ARG A 113 -14.08 -9.46 -2.93
C ARG A 113 -13.91 -7.97 -2.61
N PRO A 114 -14.32 -7.09 -3.54
CA PRO A 114 -14.34 -5.66 -3.26
C PRO A 114 -15.42 -5.35 -2.22
N GLY A 115 -15.14 -4.40 -1.33
CA GLY A 115 -16.15 -3.77 -0.49
C GLY A 115 -17.16 -2.99 -1.33
N ASN A 116 -18.42 -2.94 -0.87
CA ASN A 116 -19.50 -2.33 -1.64
C ASN A 116 -19.44 -0.80 -1.70
N GLU A 117 -18.78 -0.16 -0.73
CA GLU A 117 -18.81 1.30 -0.51
C GLU A 117 -17.89 2.09 -1.46
N HIS A 118 -16.99 1.42 -2.19
CA HIS A 118 -15.82 2.05 -2.80
C HIS A 118 -15.48 1.49 -4.19
N ARG A 119 -16.46 1.40 -5.10
CA ARG A 119 -16.24 0.74 -6.41
C ARG A 119 -15.17 1.40 -7.28
N GLY A 120 -15.10 2.75 -7.31
CA GLY A 120 -14.06 3.48 -8.04
C GLY A 120 -12.68 3.29 -7.39
N LEU A 121 -12.63 3.47 -6.08
CA LEU A 121 -11.40 3.35 -5.30
C LEU A 121 -10.84 1.92 -5.24
N THR A 122 -11.68 0.89 -5.30
CA THR A 122 -11.20 -0.52 -5.33
C THR A 122 -10.41 -0.81 -6.60
N ALA A 123 -10.85 -0.36 -7.77
CA ALA A 123 -10.10 -0.54 -9.01
C ALA A 123 -8.73 0.16 -8.95
N TRP A 124 -8.72 1.42 -8.50
CA TRP A 124 -7.49 2.21 -8.36
C TRP A 124 -6.50 1.60 -7.36
N THR A 125 -6.98 1.04 -6.24
CA THR A 125 -6.10 0.39 -5.25
C THR A 125 -5.42 -0.88 -5.77
N LEU A 126 -5.94 -1.51 -6.84
CA LEU A 126 -5.21 -2.58 -7.53
C LEU A 126 -3.98 -2.05 -8.26
N GLU A 127 -4.07 -0.90 -8.93
CA GLU A 127 -2.92 -0.28 -9.57
C GLU A 127 -1.86 0.12 -8.53
N LEU A 128 -2.32 0.72 -7.43
CA LEU A 128 -1.48 1.02 -6.28
C LEU A 128 -0.77 -0.22 -5.74
N GLY A 129 -1.50 -1.32 -5.56
CA GLY A 129 -0.94 -2.59 -5.08
C GLY A 129 0.10 -3.21 -6.04
N ARG A 130 0.05 -2.89 -7.34
CA ARG A 130 1.03 -3.35 -8.34
C ARG A 130 2.33 -2.55 -8.33
N LEU A 131 2.32 -1.31 -7.82
CA LEU A 131 3.54 -0.52 -7.62
C LEU A 131 4.37 -1.03 -6.43
N ALA A 132 3.75 -1.79 -5.53
CA ALA A 132 4.45 -2.34 -4.38
C ALA A 132 5.26 -3.59 -4.79
N GLU A 133 6.57 -3.47 -4.72
CA GLU A 133 7.52 -4.52 -5.07
C GLU A 133 7.59 -5.59 -3.96
N VAL A 134 7.64 -6.86 -4.33
CA VAL A 134 7.84 -7.94 -3.36
C VAL A 134 9.30 -7.97 -2.95
N LEU A 135 9.59 -7.85 -1.66
CA LEU A 135 10.96 -7.96 -1.17
C LEU A 135 11.38 -9.44 -1.09
N PRO A 136 12.46 -9.86 -1.78
CA PRO A 136 12.99 -11.20 -1.67
C PRO A 136 13.60 -11.40 -0.27
N GLY A 137 13.12 -12.40 0.47
CA GLY A 137 13.72 -12.78 1.76
C GLY A 137 13.09 -12.16 3.01
N GLY A 138 11.76 -12.16 3.13
CA GLY A 138 11.08 -11.83 4.38
C GLY A 138 11.35 -12.82 5.50
N LYS A 139 12.53 -12.78 6.14
CA LYS A 139 12.60 -13.18 7.55
C LYS A 139 11.67 -12.23 8.32
N PRO A 140 10.83 -12.72 9.24
CA PRO A 140 9.96 -11.86 10.02
C PRO A 140 10.84 -10.82 10.71
N ALA A 141 10.56 -9.54 10.46
CA ALA A 141 11.17 -8.47 11.23
C ALA A 141 10.85 -8.75 12.69
N THR A 142 11.87 -9.17 13.46
CA THR A 142 11.80 -9.25 14.91
C THR A 142 11.24 -7.92 15.40
N GLN A 143 10.12 -7.97 16.13
CA GLN A 143 9.60 -6.82 16.85
C GLN A 143 10.75 -6.23 17.67
N GLN A 144 11.25 -5.06 17.27
CA GLN A 144 12.00 -4.24 18.19
C GLN A 144 10.96 -3.63 19.13
N ASN A 145 10.78 -4.31 20.26
CA ASN A 145 10.20 -3.70 21.46
C ASN A 145 11.10 -2.51 21.83
N ILE A 146 10.50 -1.34 21.93
CA ILE A 146 10.98 -0.24 22.77
C ILE A 146 10.09 -0.27 24.00
#